data_AF-A0A645FH11-F1
#
_entry.id   AF-A0A645FH11-F1
#
_cell.length_a   1.000
_cell.length_b   1.000
_cell.length_c   1.000
_cell.angle_alpha   90.00
_cell.angle_beta   90.00
_cell.angle_gamma   90.00
#
_symmetry.space_group_name_H-M   'P 1'
#
loop_
_entity.id
_entity.type
_entity.pdbx_description
1 polymer ?
#
loop_
_entity_poly.entity_id
_entity_poly.type
_entity_poly.pdbx_seq_one_letter_code
_entity_poly.pdbx_strand_id
1 'polypeptide(L)'
;MVIDILIFLINDEERSCYFISGGENNPRNIITKGKYEFTAEPKENGATPYLTLTYASDEKGHFTDAAKTDVSIAPTSHKLDISGNPSYAYEYLAFLFDIDWEKLIQKPSEKALRETGSRILNMKEVETEKEIYTYFWNERIPEGILE
;
A
#
# COMPACT_ATOMS: atom_id res chain seq x y z
N MET A 1 -10.80 20.43 -8.47
CA MET A 1 -11.16 19.05 -8.81
C MET A 1 -10.24 18.15 -8.00
N VAL A 2 -10.79 17.39 -7.05
CA VAL A 2 -10.00 16.40 -6.31
C VAL A 2 -9.76 15.26 -7.30
N ILE A 3 -8.48 14.93 -7.55
CA ILE A 3 -8.13 13.74 -8.32
C ILE A 3 -8.09 12.62 -7.30
N ASP A 4 -9.03 11.69 -7.40
CA ASP A 4 -8.93 10.44 -6.65
C ASP A 4 -7.73 9.68 -7.21
N ILE A 5 -6.82 9.30 -6.31
CA ILE A 5 -5.70 8.42 -6.61
C ILE A 5 -6.08 7.05 -6.08
N LEU A 6 -6.15 6.08 -6.99
CA LEU A 6 -6.32 4.67 -6.67
C LEU A 6 -4.95 4.01 -6.68
N ILE A 7 -4.71 3.13 -5.71
CA ILE A 7 -3.53 2.29 -5.65
C ILE A 7 -4.00 0.85 -5.79
N PHE A 8 -3.68 0.22 -6.93
CA PHE A 8 -3.91 -1.21 -7.11
C PHE A 8 -2.68 -1.98 -6.65
N LEU A 9 -2.85 -2.82 -5.63
CA LEU A 9 -1.85 -3.81 -5.24
C LEU A 9 -2.21 -5.13 -5.93
N ILE A 10 -1.29 -5.67 -6.71
CA ILE A 10 -1.50 -6.90 -7.48
C ILE A 10 -0.83 -8.05 -6.76
N ASN A 11 -1.55 -9.14 -6.50
CA ASN A 11 -0.96 -10.36 -5.94
C ASN A 11 -0.30 -11.20 -7.06
N ASP A 12 0.71 -10.63 -7.71
CA ASP A 12 1.61 -11.31 -8.65
C ASP A 12 2.96 -11.64 -7.96
N GLU A 13 3.82 -12.41 -8.62
CA GLU A 13 5.12 -12.80 -8.08
C GLU A 13 6.02 -11.59 -7.74
N GLU A 14 5.89 -10.52 -8.50
CA GLU A 14 6.68 -9.28 -8.36
C GLU A 14 6.13 -8.33 -7.29
N ARG A 15 4.94 -8.60 -6.74
CA ARG A 15 4.20 -7.70 -5.85
C ARG A 15 4.07 -6.31 -6.47
N SER A 16 3.55 -6.26 -7.70
CA SER A 16 3.37 -5.02 -8.46
C SER A 16 2.33 -4.10 -7.81
N CYS A 17 2.59 -2.80 -7.80
CA CYS A 17 1.57 -1.78 -7.52
C CYS A 17 1.41 -0.77 -8.66
N TYR A 18 0.20 -0.26 -8.84
CA TYR A 18 -0.13 0.72 -9.88
C TYR A 18 -0.84 1.92 -9.25
N PHE A 19 -0.32 3.11 -9.51
CA PHE A 19 -0.93 4.37 -9.11
C PHE A 19 -1.75 4.90 -10.27
N ILE A 20 -3.04 5.08 -10.06
CA ILE A 20 -3.98 5.44 -11.11
C ILE A 20 -4.72 6.71 -10.70
N SER A 21 -4.75 7.69 -11.60
CA SER A 21 -5.64 8.85 -11.47
C SER A 21 -6.99 8.54 -12.09
N GLY A 22 -8.05 9.08 -11.50
CA GLY A 22 -9.41 8.91 -12.01
C GLY A 22 -10.29 8.11 -11.05
N GLY A 23 -11.57 7.98 -11.40
CA GLY A 23 -12.59 7.42 -10.52
C GLY A 23 -13.79 6.94 -11.32
N GLU A 24 -14.92 6.68 -10.65
CA GLU A 24 -16.13 6.08 -11.25
C GLU A 24 -16.63 6.83 -12.51
N ASN A 25 -16.36 8.13 -12.63
CA ASN A 25 -16.81 8.99 -13.73
C ASN A 25 -15.68 9.58 -14.59
N ASN A 26 -14.41 9.22 -14.36
CA ASN A 26 -13.26 9.78 -15.08
C ASN A 26 -12.41 8.67 -15.70
N PRO A 27 -11.81 8.88 -16.89
CA PRO A 27 -10.86 7.93 -17.47
C PRO A 27 -9.75 7.62 -16.47
N ARG A 28 -9.53 6.33 -16.23
CA ARG A 28 -8.44 5.85 -15.39
C ARG A 28 -7.14 5.94 -16.19
N ASN A 29 -6.14 6.62 -15.64
CA ASN A 29 -4.82 6.74 -16.28
C ASN A 29 -3.73 6.29 -15.31
N ILE A 30 -2.84 5.42 -15.76
CA ILE A 30 -1.66 5.00 -15.00
C ILE A 30 -0.73 6.22 -14.84
N ILE A 31 -0.51 6.61 -13.59
CA ILE A 31 0.48 7.62 -13.20
C ILE A 31 1.86 6.97 -13.22
N THR A 32 2.04 5.91 -12.43
CA THR A 32 3.29 5.17 -12.30
C THR A 32 3.05 3.73 -11.86
N LYS A 33 4.03 2.86 -12.10
CA LYS A 33 4.10 1.48 -11.61
C LYS A 33 5.21 1.38 -10.57
N GLY A 34 4.99 0.55 -9.57
CA GLY A 34 5.97 0.25 -8.54
C GLY A 34 5.87 -1.19 -8.06
N LYS A 35 6.49 -1.42 -6.90
CA LYS A 35 6.36 -2.65 -6.12
C LYS A 35 5.83 -2.33 -4.74
N TYR A 36 5.24 -3.31 -4.09
CA TYR A 36 4.90 -3.24 -2.68
C TYR A 36 5.48 -4.40 -1.90
N GLU A 37 5.66 -4.19 -0.61
CA GLU A 37 6.08 -5.23 0.32
C GLU A 37 5.36 -5.05 1.65
N PHE A 38 4.91 -6.17 2.23
CA PHE A 38 4.46 -6.21 3.61
C PHE A 38 5.58 -6.74 4.49
N THR A 39 5.95 -5.98 5.51
CA THR A 39 6.96 -6.38 6.50
C THR A 39 6.41 -6.19 7.90
N ALA A 40 7.07 -6.77 8.89
CA ALA A 40 6.84 -6.41 10.28
C ALA A 40 8.15 -6.34 11.05
N GLU A 41 8.32 -5.28 11.84
CA GLU A 41 9.52 -5.08 12.64
C GLU A 41 9.24 -5.41 14.11
N PRO A 42 10.02 -6.30 14.74
CA PRO A 42 9.88 -6.60 16.15
C PRO A 42 10.07 -5.36 17.04
N LYS A 43 9.29 -5.27 18.11
CA LYS A 43 9.41 -4.31 19.21
C LYS A 43 9.29 -5.05 20.55
N GLU A 44 9.70 -4.43 21.66
CA GLU A 44 9.63 -5.06 23.00
C GLU A 44 8.26 -5.66 23.34
N ASN A 45 7.17 -5.11 22.80
CA ASN A 45 5.79 -5.54 23.08
C ASN A 45 5.01 -6.05 21.84
N GLY A 46 5.71 -6.57 20.81
CA GLY A 46 5.05 -7.16 19.64
C GLY A 46 5.83 -6.92 18.34
N ALA A 47 5.14 -6.68 17.24
CA ALA A 47 5.75 -6.15 16.02
C ALA A 47 4.89 -5.02 15.44
N THR A 48 5.55 -4.12 14.71
CA THR A 48 4.87 -3.10 13.93
C THR A 48 4.80 -3.54 12.47
N PRO A 49 3.60 -3.79 11.92
CA PRO A 49 3.44 -4.09 10.51
C PRO A 49 3.59 -2.84 9.65
N TYR A 50 4.18 -3.03 8.47
CA TYR A 50 4.40 -1.97 7.49
C TYR A 50 3.98 -2.42 6.09
N LEU A 51 3.47 -1.46 5.32
CA LEU A 51 3.37 -1.53 3.86
C LEU A 51 4.43 -0.60 3.27
N THR A 52 5.36 -1.12 2.50
CA THR A 52 6.32 -0.31 1.74
C THR A 52 5.85 -0.22 0.30
N LEU A 53 5.73 1.00 -0.24
CA LEU A 53 5.49 1.25 -1.66
C LEU A 53 6.76 1.80 -2.29
N THR A 54 7.28 1.11 -3.31
CA THR A 54 8.50 1.52 -4.01
C THR A 54 8.16 1.89 -5.45
N TYR A 55 8.26 3.18 -5.78
CA TYR A 55 7.94 3.69 -7.11
C TYR A 55 8.85 4.87 -7.45
N ALA A 56 8.95 5.21 -8.74
CA ALA A 56 9.75 6.34 -9.15
C ALA A 56 9.10 7.67 -8.76
N SER A 57 9.86 8.50 -8.05
CA SER A 57 9.44 9.81 -7.57
C SER A 57 10.51 10.87 -7.86
N ASP A 58 10.13 12.14 -7.78
CA ASP A 58 11.11 13.23 -7.70
C ASP A 58 11.80 13.26 -6.32
N GLU A 59 12.76 14.18 -6.15
CA GLU A 59 13.50 14.40 -4.89
C GLU A 59 12.60 14.76 -3.69
N LYS A 60 11.34 15.13 -3.94
CA LYS A 60 10.35 15.47 -2.91
C LYS A 60 9.34 14.34 -2.65
N GLY A 61 9.48 13.21 -3.33
CA GLY A 61 8.57 12.07 -3.19
C GLY A 61 7.28 12.20 -4.02
N HIS A 62 7.18 13.16 -4.94
CA HIS A 62 6.03 13.28 -5.84
C HIS A 62 6.16 12.38 -7.06
N PHE A 63 5.00 12.01 -7.64
CA PHE A 63 5.00 11.35 -8.95
C PHE A 63 5.69 12.22 -9.98
N THR A 64 6.49 11.57 -10.83
CA THR A 64 7.23 12.23 -11.90
C THR A 64 7.16 11.41 -13.17
N ASP A 65 6.82 12.07 -14.29
CA ASP A 65 6.88 11.46 -15.61
C ASP A 65 8.32 11.30 -16.11
N ALA A 66 9.29 12.00 -15.50
CA ALA A 66 10.70 11.91 -15.89
C ALA A 66 11.22 10.49 -15.79
N ALA A 67 10.71 9.69 -14.85
CA ALA A 67 11.10 8.30 -14.67
C ALA A 67 10.68 7.38 -15.83
N LYS A 68 9.76 7.83 -16.71
CA LYS A 68 9.39 7.06 -17.91
C LYS A 68 10.46 7.11 -19.00
N THR A 69 11.31 8.14 -18.98
CA THR A 69 12.33 8.37 -20.02
C THR A 69 13.74 8.38 -19.48
N ASP A 70 13.92 8.64 -18.19
CA ASP A 70 15.21 8.67 -17.51
C ASP A 70 15.37 7.47 -16.57
N VAL A 71 16.13 6.48 -17.05
CA VAL A 71 16.47 5.26 -16.30
C VAL A 71 17.39 5.51 -15.10
N SER A 72 17.94 6.73 -14.96
CA SER A 72 18.78 7.09 -13.81
C SER A 72 17.97 7.49 -12.58
N ILE A 73 16.66 7.74 -12.72
CA ILE A 73 15.77 8.03 -11.60
C ILE A 73 15.52 6.72 -10.84
N ALA A 74 16.20 6.58 -9.71
CA ALA A 74 16.01 5.44 -8.82
C ALA A 74 14.62 5.46 -8.17
N PRO A 75 13.95 4.31 -8.00
CA PRO A 75 12.72 4.23 -7.23
C PRO A 75 12.92 4.65 -5.77
N THR A 76 11.98 5.42 -5.24
CA THR A 76 11.92 5.82 -3.83
C THR A 76 10.99 4.89 -3.07
N SER A 77 11.37 4.53 -1.84
CA SER A 77 10.55 3.70 -0.97
C SER A 77 9.83 4.53 0.07
N HIS A 78 8.51 4.35 0.14
CA HIS A 78 7.62 4.99 1.10
C HIS A 78 7.11 3.92 2.06
N LYS A 79 7.61 3.94 3.30
CA LYS A 79 7.27 2.97 4.32
C LYS A 79 6.10 3.49 5.17
N LEU A 80 5.03 2.72 5.22
CA LEU A 80 3.78 3.09 5.85
C LEU A 80 3.52 2.20 7.05
N ASP A 81 3.45 2.77 8.25
CA ASP A 81 2.99 2.08 9.47
C ASP A 81 1.49 1.82 9.35
N ILE A 82 1.12 0.54 9.44
CA ILE A 82 -0.28 0.10 9.37
C ILE A 82 -0.78 -0.46 10.69
N SER A 83 -0.04 -0.29 11.80
CA SER A 83 -0.35 -0.86 13.12
C SER A 83 -1.64 -0.34 13.75
N GLY A 84 -2.08 0.86 13.37
CA GLY A 84 -3.30 1.49 13.84
C GLY A 84 -4.59 0.90 13.26
N ASN A 85 -4.49 -0.18 12.49
CA ASN A 85 -5.65 -0.84 11.89
C ASN A 85 -6.25 -1.92 12.80
N PRO A 86 -7.55 -2.17 12.65
CA PRO A 86 -8.22 -3.26 13.32
C PRO A 86 -7.95 -4.63 12.66
N SER A 87 -8.22 -5.66 13.46
CA SER A 87 -7.94 -7.08 13.20
C SER A 87 -8.24 -7.62 11.81
N TYR A 88 -9.49 -7.43 11.39
CA TYR A 88 -9.99 -7.93 10.12
C TYR A 88 -9.26 -7.30 8.93
N ALA A 89 -8.62 -6.13 9.08
CA ALA A 89 -7.80 -5.56 8.02
C ALA A 89 -6.60 -6.46 7.76
N TYR A 90 -5.91 -6.93 8.80
CA TYR A 90 -4.78 -7.85 8.67
C TYR A 90 -5.21 -9.22 8.14
N GLU A 91 -6.32 -9.76 8.64
CA GLU A 91 -6.87 -11.04 8.13
C GLU A 91 -7.21 -10.95 6.64
N TYR A 92 -7.78 -9.83 6.21
CA TYR A 92 -8.15 -9.62 4.82
C TYR A 92 -6.92 -9.37 3.92
N LEU A 93 -5.93 -8.63 4.40
CA LEU A 93 -4.64 -8.48 3.72
C LEU A 93 -3.93 -9.84 3.59
N ALA A 94 -3.96 -10.67 4.63
CA ALA A 94 -3.42 -12.03 4.59
C ALA A 94 -4.12 -12.88 3.54
N PHE A 95 -5.45 -12.83 3.49
CA PHE A 95 -6.23 -13.55 2.51
C PHE A 95 -5.97 -13.09 1.06
N LEU A 96 -5.91 -11.78 0.83
CA LEU A 96 -5.75 -11.24 -0.53
C LEU A 96 -4.33 -11.36 -1.09
N PHE A 97 -3.33 -11.27 -0.22
CA PHE A 97 -1.92 -11.16 -0.60
C PHE A 97 -1.06 -12.32 -0.11
N ASP A 98 -1.67 -13.40 0.41
CA ASP A 98 -0.96 -14.58 0.92
C ASP A 98 0.10 -14.22 1.98
N ILE A 99 -0.25 -13.30 2.89
CA ILE A 99 0.66 -12.81 3.92
C ILE A 99 0.62 -13.73 5.12
N ASP A 100 1.77 -14.31 5.44
CA ASP A 100 1.96 -15.06 6.68
C ASP A 100 2.41 -14.11 7.80
N TRP A 101 1.44 -13.49 8.47
CA TRP A 101 1.73 -12.59 9.57
C TRP A 101 2.47 -13.27 10.73
N GLU A 102 2.33 -14.58 10.94
CA GLU A 102 3.09 -15.28 11.98
C GLU A 102 4.57 -15.42 11.62
N LYS A 103 4.90 -15.60 10.33
CA LYS A 103 6.28 -15.53 9.85
C LYS A 103 6.84 -14.12 9.92
N LEU A 104 6.02 -13.10 9.68
CA LEU A 104 6.45 -11.70 9.75
C LEU A 104 6.55 -11.18 11.20
N ILE A 105 5.67 -11.65 12.09
CA ILE A 105 5.49 -11.14 13.45
C ILE A 105 5.81 -12.23 14.47
N GLN A 106 6.83 -12.02 15.32
CA GLN A 106 7.19 -13.01 16.37
C GLN A 106 6.11 -13.24 17.46
N LYS A 107 5.05 -12.42 17.52
CA LYS A 107 3.70 -12.69 18.08
C LYS A 107 2.89 -11.39 18.06
N PRO A 108 1.79 -11.30 17.31
CA PRO A 108 0.99 -10.08 17.26
C PRO A 108 0.28 -9.87 18.60
N SER A 109 0.04 -8.60 18.98
CA SER A 109 -0.78 -8.33 20.16
C SER A 109 -2.23 -8.76 19.88
N GLU A 110 -2.80 -9.58 20.75
CA GLU A 110 -4.20 -10.05 20.60
C GLU A 110 -5.21 -8.89 20.53
N LYS A 111 -4.84 -7.72 21.05
CA LYS A 111 -5.67 -6.50 21.01
C LYS A 111 -5.84 -5.96 19.58
N ALA A 112 -4.79 -5.99 18.77
CA ALA A 112 -4.88 -5.62 17.35
C ALA A 112 -5.79 -6.58 16.58
N LEU A 113 -5.98 -7.82 17.09
CA LEU A 113 -6.78 -8.88 16.48
C LEU A 113 -8.27 -8.92 16.94
N ARG A 114 -8.77 -7.93 17.68
CA ARG A 114 -10.13 -8.02 18.29
C ARG A 114 -11.15 -6.92 17.98
N GLU A 115 -10.84 -5.95 17.11
CA GLU A 115 -11.79 -4.88 16.76
C GLU A 115 -12.39 -5.08 15.36
N THR A 116 -13.72 -4.94 15.22
CA THR A 116 -14.49 -5.15 13.98
C THR A 116 -15.21 -3.87 13.56
N GLY A 117 -14.98 -3.38 12.34
CA GLY A 117 -15.78 -2.30 11.72
C GLY A 117 -15.08 -1.47 10.63
N SER A 118 -15.66 -1.45 9.42
CA SER A 118 -15.32 -0.65 8.21
C SER A 118 -14.03 -1.00 7.45
N ARG A 119 -14.09 -1.11 6.11
CA ARG A 119 -12.94 -1.41 5.24
C ARG A 119 -11.99 -0.21 5.05
N ILE A 120 -11.55 0.38 6.15
CA ILE A 120 -10.61 1.49 6.18
C ILE A 120 -9.23 0.93 6.49
N LEU A 121 -8.23 1.34 5.71
CA LEU A 121 -6.83 1.11 5.98
C LEU A 121 -6.20 2.46 6.34
N ASN A 122 -5.86 2.64 7.60
CA ASN A 122 -5.13 3.79 8.10
C ASN A 122 -3.65 3.53 7.94
N MET A 123 -2.91 4.50 7.41
CA MET A 123 -1.49 4.34 7.17
C MET A 123 -0.77 5.63 7.57
N LYS A 124 0.34 5.53 8.31
CA LYS A 124 1.19 6.68 8.64
C LYS A 124 2.54 6.52 7.97
N GLU A 125 2.95 7.49 7.16
CA GLU A 125 4.29 7.47 6.54
C GLU A 125 5.35 7.68 7.63
N VAL A 126 6.27 6.72 7.74
CA VAL A 126 7.35 6.73 8.73
C VAL A 126 8.19 8.01 8.58
N GLU A 127 8.63 8.56 9.70
CA GLU A 127 9.40 9.83 9.76
C GLU A 127 8.64 11.08 9.28
N THR A 128 7.33 10.97 9.08
CA THR A 128 6.47 12.11 8.73
C THR A 128 5.23 12.17 9.62
N GLU A 129 4.54 13.32 9.59
CA GLU A 129 3.20 13.47 10.16
C GLU A 129 2.09 13.23 9.13
N LYS A 130 2.41 12.63 7.96
CA LYS A 130 1.41 12.34 6.94
C LYS A 130 0.65 11.07 7.29
N GLU A 131 -0.66 11.21 7.42
CA GLU A 131 -1.59 10.11 7.61
C GLU A 131 -2.46 9.95 6.36
N ILE A 132 -2.62 8.71 5.93
CA ILE A 132 -3.42 8.31 4.78
C ILE A 132 -4.60 7.52 5.33
N TYR A 133 -5.79 8.07 5.13
CA TYR A 133 -7.06 7.43 5.45
C TYR A 133 -7.67 6.94 4.14
N THR A 134 -7.67 5.63 3.90
CA THR A 134 -8.15 5.07 2.63
C THR A 134 -9.15 3.94 2.84
N TYR A 135 -9.97 3.68 1.82
CA TYR A 135 -10.75 2.46 1.72
C TYR A 135 -9.95 1.40 0.98
N PHE A 136 -10.03 0.15 1.43
CA PHE A 136 -9.44 -0.99 0.73
C PHE A 136 -10.54 -2.00 0.38
N TRP A 137 -10.52 -2.49 -0.85
CA TRP A 137 -11.43 -3.51 -1.34
C TRP A 137 -10.72 -4.36 -2.39
N ASN A 138 -11.28 -5.52 -2.70
CA ASN A 138 -10.86 -6.30 -3.85
C ASN A 138 -11.74 -5.93 -5.06
N GLU A 139 -11.11 -5.74 -6.21
CA GLU A 139 -11.80 -5.40 -7.46
C GLU A 139 -11.20 -6.23 -8.58
N ARG A 140 -12.04 -6.68 -9.51
CA ARG A 140 -11.56 -7.17 -10.79
C ARG A 140 -11.13 -5.97 -11.62
N ILE A 141 -9.85 -5.93 -11.97
CA ILE A 141 -9.32 -4.86 -12.82
C ILE A 141 -9.81 -5.11 -14.26
N PRO A 142 -10.51 -4.14 -14.89
CA PRO A 142 -10.93 -4.27 -16.28
C PRO A 142 -9.73 -4.44 -17.24
N GLU A 143 -9.96 -5.12 -18.35
CA GLU A 143 -8.99 -5.26 -19.44
C GLU A 143 -8.54 -3.88 -19.95
N GLY A 144 -7.26 -3.74 -20.29
CA GLY A 144 -6.68 -2.47 -20.77
C GLY A 144 -6.37 -1.40 -19.70
N ILE A 145 -6.67 -1.61 -18.41
CA ILE A 145 -6.37 -0.62 -17.35
C ILE A 145 -4.91 -0.65 -16.89
N LEU A 146 -4.26 -1.82 -16.94
CA LEU A 146 -2.87 -2.01 -16.53
C LEU A 146 -1.90 -2.22 -17.71
N GLU A 147 -2.41 -2.07 -18.94
CA GLU A 147 -1.68 -2.27 -20.20
C GLU A 147 -1.03 -0.97 -20.70
#